data_AF-A0A0V7ZKN6-F1
#
_entry.id   AF-A0A0V7ZKN6-F1
#
_cell.length_a   1.000
_cell.length_b   1.000
_cell.length_c   1.000
_cell.angle_alpha   90.00
_cell.angle_beta   90.00
_cell.angle_gamma   90.00
#
_symmetry.space_group_name_H-M   'P 1'
#
loop_
_entity.id
_entity.type
_entity.pdbx_description
1 polymer ?
#
loop_
_entity_poly.entity_id
_entity_poly.type
_entity_poly.pdbx_seq_one_letter_code
_entity_poly.pdbx_strand_id
1 'polypeptide(L)'
;MATNLFSCSTIPEPNIENNDGSAVTTNNNSSIKNRPSATTTTNALCDLTKQVAGKTIDLKCLIGAGQDPHVYKPKSEDRRTFINWI
;
A
#
# COMPACT_ATOMS: atom_id res chain seq x y z
N MET A 1 45.98 -2.08 19.31
CA MET A 1 44.52 -2.25 19.27
C MET A 1 43.86 -0.95 19.67
N ALA A 2 43.36 -0.19 18.69
CA ALA A 2 42.44 0.93 18.87
C ALA A 2 41.55 0.94 17.62
N THR A 3 40.26 0.63 17.79
CA THR A 3 39.26 0.58 16.72
C THR A 3 38.76 2.00 16.48
N ASN A 4 39.05 2.56 15.31
CA ASN A 4 38.53 3.87 14.92
C ASN A 4 37.03 3.78 14.62
N LEU A 5 36.27 4.63 15.31
CA LEU A 5 34.85 4.86 15.16
C LEU A 5 34.59 5.58 13.83
N PHE A 6 33.78 5.00 12.95
CA PHE A 6 33.31 5.69 11.76
C PHE A 6 32.28 6.75 12.16
N SER A 7 32.68 8.01 12.02
CA SER A 7 31.87 9.21 12.14
C SER A 7 30.92 9.30 10.94
N CYS A 8 29.60 9.37 11.18
CA CYS A 8 28.62 9.62 10.13
C CYS A 8 28.59 11.13 9.84
N SER A 9 29.42 11.58 8.89
CA SER A 9 29.32 12.93 8.33
C SER A 9 28.29 12.96 7.22
N THR A 10 27.33 13.87 7.39
CA THR A 10 26.42 14.44 6.40
C THR A 10 27.08 14.61 5.02
N ILE A 11 26.51 13.95 4.00
CA ILE A 11 26.85 14.17 2.60
C ILE A 11 25.96 15.32 2.07
N PRO A 12 26.52 16.34 1.40
CA PRO A 12 25.72 17.35 0.71
C PRO A 12 25.06 16.78 -0.55
N GLU A 13 23.81 17.17 -0.78
CA GLU A 13 22.99 16.79 -1.94
C GLU A 13 23.64 17.22 -3.27
N PRO A 14 23.82 16.32 -4.26
CA PRO A 14 24.01 16.73 -5.64
C PRO A 14 22.66 16.97 -6.31
N ASN A 15 22.44 18.22 -6.71
CA ASN A 15 21.40 18.64 -7.63
C ASN A 15 21.62 18.02 -9.01
N ILE A 16 20.71 17.15 -9.44
CA ILE A 16 20.60 16.73 -10.84
C ILE A 16 19.21 17.12 -11.32
N GLU A 17 19.12 18.29 -11.97
CA GLU A 17 18.05 18.60 -12.90
C GLU A 17 18.31 17.79 -14.18
N ASN A 18 17.41 16.86 -14.53
CA ASN A 18 17.36 16.29 -15.87
C ASN A 18 15.91 16.31 -16.35
N ASN A 19 15.62 17.32 -17.17
CA ASN A 19 14.57 17.24 -18.17
C ASN A 19 15.02 16.23 -19.23
N ASP A 20 14.52 15.00 -19.15
CA ASP A 20 14.48 14.10 -20.29
C ASP A 20 13.03 13.62 -20.47
N GLY A 21 12.44 14.09 -21.57
CA GLY A 21 11.14 13.67 -22.01
C GLY A 21 11.20 12.22 -22.45
N SER A 22 10.79 11.33 -21.57
CA SER A 22 10.23 10.05 -21.97
C SER A 22 9.12 9.69 -20.99
N ALA A 23 8.02 10.44 -21.11
CA ALA A 23 6.72 9.93 -20.69
C ALA A 23 6.39 8.76 -21.62
N VAL A 24 6.99 7.61 -21.34
CA VAL A 24 6.39 6.32 -21.64
C VAL A 24 5.12 6.27 -20.82
N THR A 25 4.08 6.89 -21.37
CA THR A 25 2.71 6.60 -21.03
C THR A 25 2.46 5.19 -21.54
N THR A 26 2.96 4.18 -20.83
CA THR A 26 2.37 2.85 -20.93
C THR A 26 0.99 2.99 -20.32
N ASN A 27 0.05 3.35 -21.20
CA ASN A 27 -1.37 3.16 -21.01
C ASN A 27 -1.59 1.66 -20.79
N ASN A 28 -1.36 1.18 -19.57
CA ASN A 28 -1.83 -0.12 -19.09
C ASN A 28 -3.35 -0.04 -18.84
N ASN A 29 -4.09 0.47 -19.82
CA ASN A 29 -5.54 0.58 -19.81
C ASN A 29 -6.13 -0.69 -20.43
N SER A 30 -5.92 -1.84 -19.79
CA SER A 30 -6.57 -3.07 -20.26
C SER A 30 -6.96 -4.09 -19.19
N SER A 31 -6.44 -4.05 -17.95
CA SER A 31 -6.83 -5.05 -16.92
C SER A 31 -7.59 -4.52 -15.70
N ILE A 32 -7.78 -3.19 -15.56
CA ILE A 32 -8.49 -2.61 -14.39
C ILE A 32 -9.98 -3.01 -14.34
N LYS A 33 -10.58 -3.36 -15.47
CA LYS A 33 -12.04 -3.54 -15.57
C LYS A 33 -12.60 -4.84 -14.94
N ASN A 34 -11.77 -5.76 -14.44
CA ASN A 34 -12.28 -7.04 -13.93
C ASN A 34 -11.43 -7.67 -12.81
N ARG A 35 -10.91 -6.86 -11.88
CA ARG A 35 -10.22 -7.40 -10.71
C ARG A 35 -11.26 -7.74 -9.64
N PRO A 36 -11.18 -8.92 -9.02
CA PRO A 36 -12.05 -9.20 -7.88
C PRO A 36 -11.72 -8.18 -6.77
N SER A 37 -12.75 -7.56 -6.23
CA SER A 37 -12.61 -6.79 -4.99
C SER A 37 -12.38 -7.76 -3.84
N ALA A 38 -11.74 -7.33 -2.74
CA ALA A 38 -11.64 -8.09 -1.50
C ALA A 38 -11.51 -7.20 -0.28
N THR A 39 -12.10 -7.64 0.82
CA THR A 39 -12.10 -6.89 2.08
C THR A 39 -11.51 -7.73 3.20
N THR A 40 -10.56 -7.18 3.93
CA THR A 40 -9.96 -7.79 5.12
C THR A 40 -10.39 -7.06 6.39
N THR A 41 -10.55 -7.79 7.48
CA THR A 41 -10.96 -7.21 8.77
C THR A 41 -9.81 -6.49 9.45
N THR A 42 -8.64 -7.12 9.60
CA THR A 42 -7.50 -6.59 10.37
C THR A 42 -6.33 -6.16 9.48
N ASN A 43 -5.48 -5.26 10.00
CA ASN A 43 -4.30 -4.77 9.27
C ASN A 43 -3.27 -5.88 8.99
N ALA A 44 -3.12 -6.85 9.90
CA ALA A 44 -2.22 -7.99 9.66
C ALA A 44 -2.63 -8.80 8.42
N LEU A 45 -3.93 -9.04 8.23
CA LEU A 45 -4.44 -9.71 7.04
C LEU A 45 -4.31 -8.82 5.80
N CYS A 46 -4.56 -7.51 5.93
CA CYS A 46 -4.35 -6.54 4.84
C CYS A 46 -2.93 -6.63 4.26
N ASP A 47 -1.90 -6.61 5.12
CA ASP A 47 -0.50 -6.62 4.70
C ASP A 47 -0.10 -7.95 4.05
N LEU A 48 -0.56 -9.07 4.63
CA LEU A 48 -0.32 -10.41 4.07
C LEU A 48 -1.01 -10.58 2.71
N THR A 49 -2.29 -10.19 2.62
CA THR A 49 -3.04 -10.26 1.36
C THR A 49 -2.41 -9.36 0.29
N LYS A 50 -1.91 -8.18 0.65
CA LYS A 50 -1.20 -7.30 -0.29
C LYS A 50 0.08 -7.94 -0.84
N GLN A 51 0.85 -8.64 0.02
CA GLN A 51 2.07 -9.34 -0.41
C GLN A 51 1.76 -10.51 -1.34
N VAL A 52 0.70 -11.27 -1.07
CA VAL A 52 0.33 -12.45 -1.88
C VAL A 52 -0.37 -12.05 -3.18
N ALA A 53 -1.33 -11.12 -3.11
CA ALA A 53 -2.18 -10.77 -4.25
C ALA A 53 -1.54 -9.72 -5.17
N GLY A 54 -0.61 -8.90 -4.69
CA GLY A 54 0.03 -7.86 -5.48
C GLY A 54 -0.99 -6.93 -6.15
N LYS A 55 -0.97 -6.86 -7.49
CA LYS A 55 -1.88 -6.02 -8.31
C LYS A 55 -3.06 -6.81 -8.90
N THR A 56 -3.38 -8.00 -8.37
CA THR A 56 -4.42 -8.88 -8.95
C THR A 56 -5.82 -8.59 -8.42
N ILE A 57 -5.95 -8.05 -7.21
CA ILE A 57 -7.25 -7.79 -6.55
C ILE A 57 -7.37 -6.34 -6.08
N ASP A 58 -8.59 -5.82 -5.99
CA ASP A 58 -8.84 -4.53 -5.34
C ASP A 58 -9.07 -4.73 -3.83
N LEU A 59 -8.01 -4.56 -3.05
CA LEU A 59 -7.99 -4.82 -1.61
C LEU A 59 -8.44 -3.61 -0.79
N LYS A 60 -9.46 -3.80 0.06
CA LYS A 60 -9.90 -2.87 1.10
C LYS A 60 -9.58 -3.44 2.47
N CYS A 61 -9.06 -2.59 3.35
CA CYS A 61 -8.74 -2.96 4.73
C CYS A 61 -9.67 -2.19 5.66
N LEU A 62 -10.42 -2.91 6.48
CA LEU A 62 -11.52 -2.36 7.27
C LEU A 62 -10.99 -1.61 8.51
N ILE A 63 -10.15 -2.29 9.29
CA ILE A 63 -9.61 -1.78 10.55
C ILE A 63 -8.19 -1.27 10.29
N GLY A 64 -7.96 0.01 10.58
CA GLY A 64 -6.67 0.65 10.39
C GLY A 64 -5.59 0.17 11.37
N ALA A 65 -4.33 0.42 11.04
CA ALA A 65 -3.21 0.13 11.92
C ALA A 65 -3.36 0.82 13.29
N GLY A 66 -3.05 0.08 14.36
CA GLY A 66 -3.15 0.58 15.74
C GLY A 66 -4.57 0.60 16.34
N GLN A 67 -5.61 0.23 15.58
CA GLN A 67 -6.95 0.03 16.15
C GLN A 67 -7.12 -1.41 16.63
N ASP A 68 -7.75 -1.57 17.79
CA ASP A 68 -8.07 -2.87 18.35
C ASP A 68 -9.29 -3.49 17.62
N PRO A 69 -9.11 -4.63 16.93
CA PRO A 69 -10.18 -5.28 16.20
C PRO A 69 -11.26 -5.92 17.07
N HIS A 70 -11.00 -6.16 18.35
CA HIS A 70 -11.97 -6.77 19.28
C HIS A 70 -13.06 -5.79 19.72
N VAL A 71 -12.79 -4.49 19.65
CA VAL A 71 -13.73 -3.41 20.04
C VAL A 71 -14.19 -2.56 18.87
N TYR A 72 -13.78 -2.90 17.65
CA TYR A 72 -14.15 -2.17 16.44
C TYR A 72 -15.67 -2.18 16.22
N LYS A 73 -16.23 -0.99 15.96
CA LYS A 73 -17.66 -0.82 15.62
C LYS A 73 -17.79 -0.43 14.14
N PRO A 74 -18.34 -1.31 13.27
CA PRO A 74 -18.50 -1.01 11.86
C PRO A 74 -19.37 0.23 11.61
N LYS A 75 -18.92 1.08 10.69
CA LYS A 75 -19.63 2.27 10.23
C LYS A 75 -20.60 1.92 9.10
N SER A 76 -21.45 2.87 8.72
CA SER A 76 -22.34 2.74 7.57
C SER A 76 -21.60 2.48 6.25
N GLU A 77 -20.40 3.03 6.12
CA GLU A 77 -19.55 2.90 4.93
C GLU A 77 -18.99 1.47 4.82
N ASP A 78 -18.54 0.91 5.94
CA ASP A 78 -18.01 -0.46 6.04
C ASP A 78 -19.04 -1.51 5.62
N ARG A 79 -20.30 -1.32 6.03
CA ARG A 79 -21.41 -2.19 5.62
C ARG A 79 -21.64 -2.13 4.12
N ARG A 80 -21.48 -0.94 3.51
CA ARG A 80 -21.69 -0.76 2.07
C ARG A 80 -20.64 -1.50 1.25
N THR A 81 -19.41 -1.58 1.76
CA THR A 81 -18.34 -2.40 1.17
C THR A 81 -18.71 -3.89 1.14
N PHE A 82 -19.36 -4.41 2.18
CA PHE A 82 -19.77 -5.82 2.23
C PHE A 82 -20.97 -6.13 1.32
N ILE A 83 -21.93 -5.21 1.19
CA ILE A 83 -23.11 -5.40 0.33
C ILE A 83 -22.74 -5.39 -1.16
N ASN A 84 -21.80 -4.54 -1.58
CA ASN A 84 -21.37 -4.43 -2.99
C ASN A 84 -20.59 -5.66 -3.50
N TRP A 85 -20.51 -6.71 -2.69
CA TRP A 85 -19.81 -7.96 -2.95
C TRP A 85 -20.77 -9.11 -3.28
N ILE A 86 -22.09 -8.91 -3.11
CA ILE A 86 -23.20 -9.79 -3.51
C ILE A 86 -23.87 -9.18 -4.74
#